data_AF-A0A2N7TPN5-F1
#
_entry.id   AF-A0A2N7TPN5-F1
#
_cell.length_a   1.000
_cell.length_b   1.000
_cell.length_c   1.000
_cell.angle_alpha   90.00
_cell.angle_beta   90.00
_cell.angle_gamma   90.00
#
_symmetry.space_group_name_H-M   'P 1'
#
loop_
_entity.id
_entity.type
_entity.pdbx_description
1 polymer ?
#
loop_
_entity_poly.entity_id
_entity_poly.type
_entity_poly.pdbx_seq_one_letter_code
_entity_poly.pdbx_strand_id
1 'polypeptide(L)' 'MLVVTVEAAFMHCPKCIVRSYLWSPAHWPDTRKVPSLAEAMVAHGALDDSVPHMQAIIDHDGRQRLY' A
#
# COMPACT_ATOMS: atom_id res chain seq x y z
N MET A 1 -5.60 -5.74 -29.66
CA MET A 1 -5.60 -6.80 -28.62
C MET A 1 -4.17 -7.00 -28.19
N LEU A 2 -3.85 -6.73 -26.92
CA LEU A 2 -2.51 -6.95 -26.38
C LEU A 2 -2.49 -8.35 -25.78
N VAL A 3 -1.66 -9.24 -26.33
CA VAL A 3 -1.41 -10.58 -25.79
C VAL A 3 -0.04 -10.54 -25.13
N VAL A 4 -0.01 -10.85 -23.83
CA VAL A 4 1.20 -10.89 -23.02
C VAL A 4 1.46 -12.33 -22.58
N THR A 5 2.69 -12.78 -22.78
CA THR A 5 3.16 -14.09 -22.28
C THR A 5 3.74 -13.88 -20.90
N VAL A 6 3.20 -14.61 -19.90
CA VAL A 6 3.69 -14.56 -18.52
C VAL A 6 4.73 -15.67 -18.34
N GLU A 7 6.00 -15.31 -18.19
CA GLU A 7 7.08 -16.27 -17.92
C GLU A 7 7.08 -16.75 -16.45
N ALA A 8 6.78 -15.84 -15.52
CA ALA A 8 6.69 -16.13 -14.10
C ALA A 8 5.63 -15.26 -13.43
N ALA A 9 4.90 -15.85 -12.47
CA ALA A 9 3.97 -15.14 -11.60
C ALA A 9 4.28 -15.49 -10.15
N PHE A 10 4.51 -14.47 -9.33
CA PHE A 10 4.65 -14.62 -7.89
C PHE A 10 3.30 -14.32 -7.24
N MET A 11 2.81 -15.27 -6.45
CA MET A 11 1.55 -15.10 -5.75
C MET A 11 1.76 -15.23 -4.24
N HIS A 12 1.04 -14.41 -3.49
CA HIS A 12 0.87 -14.66 -2.07
C HIS A 12 -0.21 -15.74 -1.85
N CYS A 13 -0.46 -16.14 -0.58
CA CYS A 13 -1.44 -17.17 -0.28
C CYS A 13 -2.82 -16.77 -0.84
N PRO A 14 -3.46 -17.55 -1.73
CA PRO A 14 -4.69 -17.12 -2.40
C PRO A 14 -5.83 -16.85 -1.40
N LYS A 15 -5.78 -17.51 -0.23
CA LYS A 15 -6.72 -17.30 0.86
C LYS A 15 -6.68 -15.87 1.42
N CYS A 16 -5.52 -15.20 1.45
CA CYS A 16 -5.45 -13.85 2.00
C CYS A 16 -6.22 -12.85 1.12
N ILE A 17 -6.08 -12.98 -0.21
CA ILE A 17 -6.77 -12.12 -1.19
C ILE A 17 -8.30 -12.26 -1.07
N VAL A 18 -8.79 -13.49 -0.95
CA VAL A 18 -10.23 -13.77 -0.80
C VAL A 18 -10.74 -13.23 0.54
N ARG A 19 -10.04 -13.52 1.64
CA ARG A 19 -10.45 -13.14 3.00
C ARG A 19 -10.35 -11.64 3.29
N SER A 20 -9.44 -10.93 2.63
CA SER A 20 -9.28 -9.48 2.79
C SER A 20 -10.23 -8.68 1.91
N TYR A 21 -11.02 -9.34 1.06
CA TYR A 21 -11.88 -8.68 0.07
C TYR A 21 -11.12 -7.68 -0.82
N LEU A 22 -9.87 -7.99 -1.17
CA LEU A 22 -8.96 -7.05 -1.83
C LEU A 22 -9.57 -6.45 -3.10
N TRP A 23 -10.34 -7.24 -3.86
CA TRP A 23 -10.94 -6.83 -5.13
C TRP A 23 -12.45 -6.60 -5.06
N SER A 24 -13.01 -6.43 -3.85
CA SER A 24 -14.45 -6.24 -3.65
C SER A 24 -14.73 -4.91 -2.92
N PRO A 25 -14.76 -3.76 -3.63
CA PRO A 25 -14.85 -2.43 -3.02
C PRO A 25 -16.04 -2.25 -2.07
N ALA A 26 -17.16 -2.92 -2.33
CA ALA A 26 -18.35 -2.89 -1.46
C ALA A 26 -18.11 -3.45 -0.04
N HIS A 27 -17.03 -4.22 0.17
CA HIS A 27 -16.66 -4.82 1.46
C HIS A 27 -15.50 -4.08 2.14
N TRP A 28 -14.94 -3.04 1.52
CA TRP A 28 -13.82 -2.31 2.11
C TRP A 28 -14.29 -1.54 3.35
N PRO A 29 -13.49 -1.53 4.43
CA PRO A 29 -13.84 -0.80 5.62
C PRO A 29 -13.79 0.72 5.37
N ASP A 30 -14.53 1.47 6.18
CA ASP A 30 -14.39 2.93 6.22
C ASP A 30 -13.04 3.32 6.85
N THR A 31 -12.14 3.86 6.04
CA THR A 31 -10.79 4.25 6.45
C THR A 31 -10.68 5.72 6.86
N ARG A 32 -11.77 6.48 6.95
CA ARG A 32 -11.73 7.93 7.30
C ARG A 32 -11.08 8.23 8.66
N LYS A 33 -11.04 7.25 9.56
CA LYS A 33 -10.40 7.36 10.88
C LYS A 33 -9.05 6.65 10.98
N VAL A 34 -8.62 5.98 9.92
CA VAL A 34 -7.32 5.31 9.86
C VAL A 34 -6.28 6.37 9.50
N PRO A 35 -5.15 6.46 10.23
CA PRO A 35 -4.09 7.40 9.87
C PRO A 35 -3.49 7.05 8.51
N SER A 36 -2.99 8.07 7.82
CA SER A 36 -2.12 7.89 6.67
C SER A 36 -0.85 7.11 7.07
N LEU A 37 -0.20 6.52 6.07
CA LEU A 37 1.08 5.83 6.30
C LEU A 37 2.13 6.78 6.92
N ALA A 38 2.18 8.04 6.47
CA ALA A 38 3.09 9.05 7.01
C ALA A 38 2.84 9.33 8.49
N GLU A 39 1.57 9.54 8.89
CA GLU A 39 1.20 9.74 10.29
C GLU A 39 1.57 8.52 11.14
N ALA A 40 1.27 7.31 10.66
CA ALA A 40 1.61 6.07 11.36
C ALA A 40 3.12 5.88 11.53
N MET A 41 3.92 6.17 10.50
CA MET A 41 5.38 6.05 10.55
C MET A 41 6.01 7.04 11.53
N VAL A 42 5.61 8.31 11.49
CA VAL A 42 6.13 9.34 12.42
C VAL A 42 5.76 9.00 13.85
N ALA A 43 4.48 8.68 14.11
CA ALA A 43 3.98 8.42 15.46
C ALA A 43 4.52 7.10 16.04
N HIS A 44 4.43 5.99 15.31
CA HIS A 44 4.86 4.68 15.82
C HIS A 44 6.38 4.48 15.76
N GLY A 45 7.05 5.13 14.82
CA GLY A 45 8.52 5.11 14.73
C GLY A 45 9.22 6.10 15.66
N ALA A 46 8.47 6.98 16.34
CA ALA A 46 8.99 8.09 17.14
C ALA A 46 10.05 8.90 16.36
N LEU A 47 9.76 9.18 15.09
CA LEU A 47 10.69 9.84 14.19
C LEU A 47 10.77 11.34 14.51
N ASP A 48 11.97 11.89 14.49
CA ASP A 48 12.19 13.34 14.52
C ASP A 48 12.04 13.92 13.10
N ASP A 49 10.84 13.75 12.54
CA ASP A 49 10.48 14.22 11.21
C ASP A 49 9.01 14.66 11.17
N SER A 50 8.69 15.57 10.25
CA SER A 50 7.32 16.05 10.06
C SER A 50 6.52 15.11 9.17
N VAL A 51 5.22 14.95 9.47
CA VAL A 51 4.29 14.17 8.62
C VAL A 51 4.32 14.61 7.15
N PRO A 52 4.31 15.92 6.80
CA PRO A 52 4.39 16.33 5.39
C PRO A 52 5.68 15.91 4.69
N HIS A 53 6.82 15.99 5.38
CA HIS A 53 8.09 15.54 4.80
C HIS A 53 8.12 14.03 4.62
N MET A 54 7.62 13.27 5.61
CA MET A 54 7.47 11.82 5.49
C MET A 54 6.55 11.41 4.34
N GLN A 55 5.44 12.13 4.12
CA GLN A 55 4.57 11.88 2.98
C GLN A 55 5.28 12.12 1.64
N ALA A 56 6.12 13.16 1.54
CA ALA A 56 6.91 13.40 0.33
C ALA A 56 7.93 12.27 0.05
N ILE A 57 8.52 11.70 1.10
CA ILE A 57 9.39 10.51 0.98
C ILE A 57 8.59 9.31 0.47
N ILE A 58 7.44 9.01 1.06
CA ILE A 58 6.57 7.90 0.65
C ILE A 58 6.16 8.04 -0.83
N ASP A 59 5.76 9.24 -1.24
CA ASP A 59 5.34 9.53 -2.60
C ASP A 59 6.51 9.38 -3.60
N HIS A 60 7.70 9.83 -3.22
CA HIS A 60 8.92 9.66 -4.01
C HIS A 60 9.25 8.17 -4.19
N ASP A 61 9.27 7.41 -3.10
CA ASP A 61 9.58 5.99 -3.11
C ASP A 61 8.57 5.18 -3.90
N GLY A 62 7.27 5.50 -3.78
CA GLY A 62 6.21 4.90 -4.57
C GLY A 62 6.38 5.10 -6.08
N ARG A 63 7.11 6.13 -6.53
CA ARG A 63 7.43 6.36 -7.94
C ARG A 63 8.73 5.73 -8.39
N GLN A 64 9.70 5.59 -7.50
CA GLN A 64 11.10 5.30 -7.86
C GLN A 64 11.61 3.93 -7.40
N ARG A 65 10.91 3.24 -6.49
CA ARG A 65 11.42 2.06 -5.79
C ARG A 65 10.49 0.85 -5.79
N LEU A 66 9.43 0.87 -6.60
CA LEU A 66 8.47 -0.25 -6.68
C LEU A 66 8.89 -1.36 -7.64
N TYR A 67 10.01 -1.21 -8.36
CA TYR A 67 10.62 -2.22 -9.22
C TYR A 67 12.05 -1.82 -9.61
#